data_AF-A0ABD6FIS4-F1
#
_entry.id   AF-A0ABD6FIS4-F1
#
_cell.length_a   1.000
_cell.length_b   1.000
_cell.length_c   1.000
_cell.angle_alpha   90.00
_cell.angle_beta   90.00
_cell.angle_gamma   90.00
#
_symmetry.space_group_name_H-M   'P 1'
#
loop_
_entity.id
_entity.type
_entity.pdbx_description
1 polymer ?
#
loop_
_entity_poly.entity_id
_entity_poly.type
_entity_poly.pdbx_seq_one_letter_code
_entity_poly.pdbx_strand_id
1 'polypeptide(L)'
;MTGRGETEHQRLTRNVNELLGELRVAQAGVQILFGFLLAVVFTPMFAEAGLLVKALHLAAVLLAVLATALLSAPATWHRVLFRKGLRREILAEGNRMVLAGLACLAAALTVTVSLIGYVVFGLVALIVLAVLVSACFTYLWVVAPRRLQRIKQDPPAGNRP
;
A
#
# COMPACT_ATOMS: atom_id res chain seq x y z
N MET A 1 -36.10 3.96 8.12
CA MET A 1 -36.71 4.45 6.87
C MET A 1 -35.83 5.57 6.30
N THR A 2 -34.97 5.30 5.32
CA THR A 2 -34.36 6.34 4.43
C THR A 2 -33.70 5.65 3.22
N GLY A 3 -34.50 4.90 2.48
CA GLY A 3 -34.10 4.25 1.21
C GLY A 3 -34.61 5.01 -0.02
N ARG A 4 -34.63 6.35 0.00
CA ARG A 4 -35.13 7.16 -1.12
C ARG A 4 -34.05 8.10 -1.64
N GLY A 5 -33.60 7.86 -2.87
CA GLY A 5 -33.02 8.88 -3.75
C GLY A 5 -31.50 9.15 -3.66
N GLU A 6 -30.65 8.18 -3.32
CA GLU A 6 -29.20 8.39 -3.48
C GLU A 6 -28.85 8.38 -4.98
N THR A 7 -28.50 9.56 -5.52
CA THR A 7 -28.03 9.67 -6.91
C THR A 7 -26.75 8.87 -7.11
N GLU A 8 -26.51 8.34 -8.31
CA GLU A 8 -25.29 7.57 -8.63
C GLU A 8 -24.02 8.33 -8.21
N HIS A 9 -24.03 9.66 -8.40
CA HIS A 9 -22.97 10.56 -7.94
C HIS A 9 -22.75 10.58 -6.41
N GLN A 10 -23.81 10.51 -5.60
CA GLN A 10 -23.68 10.43 -4.14
C GLN A 10 -23.05 9.10 -3.71
N ARG A 11 -23.44 7.99 -4.34
CA ARG A 11 -22.83 6.66 -4.08
C ARG A 11 -21.34 6.63 -4.40
N LEU A 12 -20.94 7.13 -5.57
CA LEU A 12 -19.52 7.20 -5.95
C LEU A 12 -18.73 8.08 -4.98
N THR A 13 -19.29 9.23 -4.58
CA THR A 13 -18.62 10.14 -3.62
C THR A 13 -18.44 9.47 -2.25
N ARG A 14 -19.43 8.69 -1.79
CA ARG A 14 -19.33 7.94 -0.54
C ARG A 14 -18.25 6.87 -0.60
N ASN A 15 -18.27 6.02 -1.64
CA ASN A 15 -17.28 4.97 -1.84
C ASN A 15 -15.85 5.55 -1.92
N VAL A 16 -15.67 6.69 -2.62
CA VAL A 16 -14.38 7.39 -2.68
C VAL A 16 -13.95 7.88 -1.29
N ASN A 17 -14.85 8.43 -0.48
CA ASN A 17 -14.52 8.87 0.88
C ASN A 17 -14.17 7.69 1.80
N GLU A 18 -14.84 6.54 1.68
CA GLU A 18 -14.51 5.31 2.41
C GLU A 18 -13.10 4.83 2.02
N LEU A 19 -12.80 4.74 0.72
CA LEU A 19 -11.46 4.38 0.21
C LEU A 19 -10.37 5.37 0.69
N LEU A 20 -10.65 6.67 0.67
CA LEU A 20 -9.72 7.68 1.21
C LEU A 20 -9.49 7.51 2.72
N GLY A 21 -10.49 7.03 3.46
CA GLY A 21 -10.35 6.66 4.87
C GLY A 21 -9.38 5.51 5.07
N GLU A 22 -9.53 4.44 4.29
CA GLU A 22 -8.61 3.29 4.30
C GLU A 22 -7.19 3.70 3.91
N LEU A 23 -7.06 4.59 2.92
CA LEU A 23 -5.76 5.10 2.47
C LEU A 23 -5.06 5.96 3.51
N ARG A 24 -5.80 6.67 4.37
CA ARG A 24 -5.20 7.42 5.50
C ARG A 24 -4.54 6.49 6.50
N VAL A 25 -5.10 5.31 6.74
CA VAL A 25 -4.49 4.31 7.63
C VAL A 25 -3.16 3.83 7.03
N ALA A 26 -3.15 3.50 5.74
CA ALA A 26 -1.92 3.13 5.04
C ALA A 26 -0.88 4.27 5.05
N GLN A 27 -1.31 5.51 4.80
CA GLN A 27 -0.45 6.69 4.81
C GLN A 27 0.18 6.94 6.19
N ALA A 28 -0.59 6.79 7.28
CA ALA A 28 -0.05 6.90 8.63
C ALA A 28 1.05 5.84 8.89
N GLY A 29 0.84 4.61 8.41
CA GLY A 29 1.85 3.56 8.45
C GLY A 29 3.17 3.94 7.74
N VAL A 30 3.08 4.57 6.56
CA VAL A 30 4.27 5.06 5.83
C VAL A 30 5.03 6.11 6.64
N GLN A 31 4.33 7.05 7.28
CA GLN A 31 4.96 8.11 8.08
C GLN A 31 5.73 7.55 9.28
N ILE A 32 5.15 6.57 9.97
CA ILE A 32 5.80 5.88 11.09
C ILE A 32 7.05 5.15 10.59
N LEU A 33 6.94 4.37 9.50
CA LEU A 33 8.07 3.67 8.89
C LEU A 33 9.18 4.65 8.50
N PHE A 34 8.83 5.75 7.84
CA PHE A 34 9.76 6.79 7.42
C PHE A 34 10.50 7.41 8.61
N GLY A 35 9.77 7.73 9.69
CA GLY A 35 10.36 8.24 10.92
C GLY A 35 11.37 7.27 11.55
N PHE A 36 11.05 5.98 11.60
CA PHE A 36 11.98 4.97 12.10
C PHE A 36 13.21 4.79 11.20
N LEU A 37 13.03 4.78 9.89
CA LEU A 37 14.15 4.74 8.94
C LEU A 37 15.05 5.98 9.14
N LEU A 38 14.47 7.17 9.24
CA LEU A 38 15.23 8.38 9.48
C LEU A 38 15.97 8.35 10.83
N ALA A 39 15.37 7.79 11.87
CA ALA A 39 16.06 7.65 13.16
C ALA A 39 17.30 6.75 13.07
N VAL A 40 17.22 5.65 12.28
CA VAL A 40 18.31 4.68 12.13
C VAL A 40 19.58 5.34 11.57
N VAL A 41 19.49 6.30 10.65
CA VAL A 41 20.69 6.89 10.02
C VAL A 41 21.55 7.72 10.98
N PHE A 42 20.97 8.18 12.09
CA PHE A 42 21.69 8.94 13.12
C PHE A 42 22.31 8.06 14.20
N THR A 43 22.21 6.73 14.08
CA THR A 43 22.80 5.80 15.05
C THR A 43 24.28 5.51 14.74
N PRO A 44 25.15 5.34 15.76
CA PRO A 44 26.54 4.94 15.54
C PRO A 44 26.68 3.64 14.73
N MET A 45 25.78 2.68 14.99
CA MET A 45 25.73 1.41 14.29
C MET A 45 25.56 1.58 12.78
N PHE A 46 24.76 2.58 12.34
CA PHE A 46 24.58 2.86 10.93
C PHE A 46 25.81 3.55 10.29
N ALA A 47 26.53 4.38 11.05
CA ALA A 47 27.76 5.03 10.57
C ALA A 47 28.81 3.99 10.18
N GLU A 48 28.99 2.98 11.03
CA GLU A 48 29.93 1.86 10.83
C GLU A 48 29.38 0.76 9.91
N ALA A 49 28.12 0.85 9.49
CA ALA A 49 27.51 -0.17 8.67
C ALA A 49 28.13 -0.27 7.27
N GLY A 50 28.18 -1.51 6.77
CA GLY A 50 28.66 -1.82 5.43
C GLY A 50 27.75 -1.27 4.31
N LEU A 51 28.27 -1.24 3.09
CA LEU A 51 27.59 -0.68 1.92
C LEU A 51 26.21 -1.31 1.67
N LEU A 52 26.08 -2.63 1.85
CA LEU A 52 24.81 -3.33 1.65
C LEU A 52 23.70 -2.82 2.57
N VAL A 53 24.00 -2.59 3.86
CA VAL A 53 23.04 -2.03 4.84
C VAL A 53 22.61 -0.64 4.41
N LYS A 54 23.56 0.21 4.03
CA LYS A 54 23.30 1.59 3.58
C LYS A 54 22.47 1.62 2.29
N ALA A 55 22.75 0.71 1.35
CA ALA A 55 22.00 0.60 0.09
C ALA A 55 20.56 0.12 0.29
N LEU A 56 20.35 -0.94 1.08
CA LEU A 56 19.02 -1.45 1.41
C LEU A 56 18.22 -0.42 2.20
N HIS A 57 18.87 0.28 3.13
CA HIS A 57 18.26 1.36 3.88
C HIS A 57 17.77 2.48 2.95
N LEU A 58 18.65 2.98 2.07
CA LEU A 58 18.28 4.02 1.11
C LEU A 58 17.16 3.57 0.17
N ALA A 59 17.19 2.32 -0.29
CA ALA A 59 16.12 1.74 -1.10
C ALA A 59 14.78 1.73 -0.36
N ALA A 60 14.76 1.33 0.92
CA ALA A 60 13.55 1.37 1.74
C ALA A 60 13.01 2.80 1.92
N VAL A 61 13.89 3.78 2.16
CA VAL A 61 13.53 5.20 2.28
C VAL A 61 12.91 5.72 0.98
N LEU A 62 13.55 5.47 -0.17
CA LEU A 62 13.04 5.90 -1.47
C LEU A 62 11.68 5.28 -1.80
N LEU A 63 11.49 4.00 -1.49
CA LEU A 63 10.20 3.32 -1.63
C LEU A 63 9.12 3.92 -0.71
N ALA A 64 9.45 4.28 0.53
CA ALA A 64 8.53 4.94 1.44
C ALA A 64 8.14 6.35 0.97
N VAL A 65 9.08 7.11 0.41
CA VAL A 65 8.81 8.42 -0.19
C VAL A 65 7.89 8.28 -1.42
N LEU A 66 8.17 7.32 -2.31
CA LEU A 66 7.32 7.03 -3.46
C LEU A 66 5.91 6.60 -3.03
N ALA A 67 5.79 5.73 -2.01
CA ALA A 67 4.51 5.35 -1.45
C ALA A 67 3.74 6.56 -0.92
N THR A 68 4.40 7.47 -0.20
CA THR A 68 3.78 8.70 0.30
C THR A 68 3.28 9.59 -0.84
N ALA A 69 4.10 9.79 -1.89
CA ALA A 69 3.72 10.60 -3.04
C ALA A 69 2.52 10.01 -3.79
N LEU A 70 2.52 8.70 -4.00
CA LEU A 70 1.46 7.99 -4.74
C LEU A 70 0.15 7.91 -3.93
N LEU A 71 0.21 7.64 -2.62
CA LEU A 71 -0.96 7.58 -1.76
C LEU A 71 -1.58 8.97 -1.47
N SER A 72 -0.78 10.04 -1.52
CA SER A 72 -1.27 11.42 -1.36
C SER A 72 -1.86 12.01 -2.65
N ALA A 73 -1.58 11.41 -3.81
CA ALA A 73 -2.05 11.91 -5.11
C ALA A 73 -3.59 12.04 -5.23
N PRO A 74 -4.44 11.08 -4.79
CA PRO A 74 -5.89 11.20 -4.90
C PRO A 74 -6.46 12.38 -4.10
N ALA A 75 -5.92 12.63 -2.90
CA ALA A 75 -6.31 13.76 -2.07
C ALA A 75 -5.96 15.10 -2.73
N THR A 76 -4.80 15.16 -3.39
CA THR A 76 -4.33 16.35 -4.12
C THR A 76 -5.16 16.58 -5.38
N TRP A 77 -5.43 15.55 -6.19
CA TRP A 77 -6.28 15.67 -7.38
C TRP A 77 -7.71 16.07 -7.05
N HIS A 78 -8.28 15.54 -5.98
CA HIS A 78 -9.60 15.97 -5.53
C HIS A 78 -9.61 17.46 -5.16
N ARG A 79 -8.51 18.03 -4.64
CA ARG A 79 -8.42 19.47 -4.34
C ARG A 79 -8.16 20.33 -5.58
N VAL A 80 -7.35 19.85 -6.52
CA VAL A 80 -6.87 20.64 -7.67
C VAL A 80 -7.81 20.54 -8.88
N LEU A 81 -8.32 19.34 -9.21
CA LEU A 81 -9.06 19.09 -10.44
C LEU A 81 -10.59 19.24 -10.31
N PHE A 82 -11.12 19.33 -9.07
CA PHE A 82 -12.55 19.60 -8.86
C PHE A 82 -13.01 20.93 -9.46
N ARG A 83 -12.08 21.89 -9.61
CA ARG A 83 -12.34 23.17 -10.27
C ARG A 83 -12.47 23.07 -11.80
N LYS A 84 -12.15 21.92 -12.43
CA LYS A 84 -12.09 21.75 -13.90
C LYS A 84 -13.09 20.76 -14.51
N GLY A 85 -13.99 20.15 -13.73
CA GLY A 85 -15.14 19.37 -14.28
C GLY A 85 -14.86 18.00 -14.91
N LEU A 86 -13.60 17.56 -15.04
CA LEU A 86 -13.19 16.28 -15.65
C LEU A 86 -13.31 15.07 -14.70
N ARG A 87 -14.51 14.81 -14.15
CA ARG A 87 -14.72 13.88 -13.01
C ARG A 87 -14.50 12.38 -13.26
N ARG A 88 -14.65 11.86 -14.49
CA ARG A 88 -14.68 10.40 -14.74
C ARG A 88 -13.30 9.78 -14.98
N GLU A 89 -12.39 10.49 -15.62
CA GLU A 89 -11.04 9.99 -15.96
C GLU A 89 -10.08 10.00 -14.77
N ILE A 90 -10.24 10.96 -13.85
CA ILE A 90 -9.46 11.06 -12.60
C ILE A 90 -9.66 9.83 -11.71
N LEU A 91 -10.86 9.23 -11.73
CA LEU A 91 -11.22 8.13 -10.86
C LEU A 91 -10.50 6.82 -11.23
N ALA A 92 -10.32 6.56 -12.53
CA ALA A 92 -9.64 5.36 -13.01
C ALA A 92 -8.12 5.44 -12.79
N GLU A 93 -7.51 6.60 -13.08
CA GLU A 93 -6.08 6.82 -12.87
C GLU A 93 -5.71 6.93 -11.39
N GLY A 94 -6.61 7.47 -10.55
CA GLY A 94 -6.43 7.53 -9.10
C GLY A 94 -6.28 6.15 -8.45
N ASN A 95 -7.06 5.16 -8.90
CA ASN A 95 -6.95 3.80 -8.38
C ASN A 95 -5.60 3.16 -8.72
N ARG A 96 -5.07 3.39 -9.93
CA ARG A 96 -3.75 2.89 -10.34
C ARG A 96 -2.63 3.47 -9.48
N MET A 97 -2.68 4.77 -9.20
CA MET A 97 -1.71 5.42 -8.31
C MET A 97 -1.79 4.87 -6.88
N VAL A 98 -2.99 4.65 -6.37
CA VAL A 98 -3.20 4.03 -5.04
C VAL A 98 -2.59 2.64 -4.99
N LEU A 99 -2.88 1.77 -5.97
CA LEU A 99 -2.31 0.42 -6.03
C LEU A 99 -0.77 0.47 -6.14
N ALA A 100 -0.24 1.37 -6.98
CA ALA A 100 1.21 1.56 -7.10
C ALA A 100 1.83 2.04 -5.77
N GLY A 101 1.17 2.96 -5.07
CA GLY A 101 1.61 3.48 -3.77
C GLY A 101 1.61 2.40 -2.69
N LEU A 102 0.56 1.58 -2.64
CA LEU A 102 0.51 0.41 -1.77
C LEU A 102 1.64 -0.56 -2.11
N ALA A 103 1.89 -0.86 -3.39
CA ALA A 103 2.99 -1.72 -3.84
C ALA A 103 4.36 -1.20 -3.39
N CYS A 104 4.61 0.11 -3.52
CA CYS A 104 5.82 0.74 -2.99
C CYS A 104 5.93 0.59 -1.47
N LEU A 105 4.84 0.75 -0.72
CA LEU A 105 4.83 0.56 0.73
C LEU A 105 5.15 -0.90 1.11
N ALA A 106 4.54 -1.88 0.45
CA ALA A 106 4.84 -3.30 0.68
C ALA A 106 6.31 -3.63 0.38
N ALA A 107 6.87 -3.08 -0.69
CA ALA A 107 8.28 -3.20 -1.02
C ALA A 107 9.18 -2.55 0.06
N ALA A 108 8.84 -1.33 0.53
CA ALA A 108 9.58 -0.65 1.59
C ALA A 108 9.62 -1.48 2.88
N LEU A 109 8.48 -2.02 3.30
CA LEU A 109 8.37 -2.92 4.46
C LEU A 109 9.17 -4.21 4.26
N THR A 110 9.09 -4.82 3.08
CA THR A 110 9.86 -6.03 2.75
C THR A 110 11.36 -5.79 2.87
N VAL A 111 11.86 -4.70 2.27
CA VAL A 111 13.28 -4.33 2.34
C VAL A 111 13.68 -4.03 3.78
N THR A 112 12.84 -3.32 4.54
CA THR A 112 13.11 -2.96 5.94
C THR A 112 13.22 -4.19 6.83
N VAL A 113 12.27 -5.13 6.75
CA VAL A 113 12.30 -6.37 7.54
C VAL A 113 13.49 -7.25 7.14
N SER A 114 13.78 -7.36 5.84
CA SER A 114 14.93 -8.12 5.34
C SER A 114 16.26 -7.51 5.80
N LEU A 115 16.34 -6.18 5.85
CA LEU A 115 17.49 -5.45 6.38
C LEU A 115 17.68 -5.73 7.88
N ILE A 116 16.60 -5.72 8.66
CA ILE A 116 16.67 -6.07 10.09
C ILE A 116 17.20 -7.50 10.26
N GLY A 117 16.66 -8.46 9.52
CA GLY A 117 17.16 -9.84 9.57
C GLY A 117 18.61 -9.97 9.13
N TYR A 118 19.04 -9.19 8.13
CA TYR A 118 20.44 -9.15 7.71
C TYR A 118 21.37 -8.70 8.83
N VAL A 119 21.01 -7.61 9.52
CA VAL A 119 21.82 -7.05 10.59
C VAL A 119 21.92 -8.01 11.78
N VAL A 120 20.85 -8.76 12.08
CA VAL A 120 20.80 -9.66 13.25
C VAL A 120 21.36 -11.06 12.96
N PHE A 121 21.07 -11.62 11.79
CA PHE A 121 21.31 -13.04 11.46
C PHE A 121 22.09 -13.26 10.15
N GLY A 122 22.45 -12.20 9.44
CA GLY A 122 23.22 -12.26 8.20
C GLY A 122 22.41 -12.57 6.94
N LEU A 123 23.12 -12.97 5.87
CA LEU A 123 22.58 -13.04 4.51
C LEU A 123 21.43 -14.04 4.33
N VAL A 124 21.46 -15.17 5.04
CA VAL A 124 20.40 -16.18 4.95
C VAL A 124 19.07 -15.61 5.42
N ALA A 125 19.06 -14.90 6.54
CA ALA A 125 17.85 -14.28 7.07
C ALA A 125 17.32 -13.15 6.17
N LEU A 126 18.22 -12.39 5.52
CA LEU A 126 17.83 -11.41 4.51
C LEU A 126 16.95 -12.06 3.43
N ILE A 127 17.43 -13.16 2.85
CA ILE A 127 16.74 -13.84 1.74
C ILE A 127 15.43 -14.46 2.23
N VAL A 128 15.47 -15.17 3.37
CA VAL A 128 14.28 -15.83 3.94
C VAL A 128 13.18 -14.82 4.24
N LEU A 129 13.51 -13.71 4.91
CA LEU A 129 12.52 -12.68 5.22
C LEU A 129 12.03 -11.96 3.97
N ALA A 130 12.90 -11.69 2.99
CA ALA A 130 12.49 -11.08 1.73
C ALA A 130 11.45 -11.95 1.02
N VAL A 131 11.69 -13.26 0.93
CA VAL A 131 10.77 -14.22 0.32
C VAL A 131 9.48 -14.33 1.12
N LEU A 132 9.54 -14.51 2.44
CA LEU A 132 8.35 -14.70 3.28
C LEU A 132 7.44 -13.47 3.28
N VAL A 133 8.01 -12.27 3.47
CA VAL A 133 7.24 -11.03 3.51
C VAL A 133 6.67 -10.71 2.14
N SER A 134 7.45 -10.84 1.06
CA SER A 134 6.96 -10.64 -0.30
C SER A 134 5.85 -11.64 -0.67
N ALA A 135 6.01 -12.92 -0.30
CA ALA A 135 4.99 -13.95 -0.51
C ALA A 135 3.71 -13.64 0.27
N CYS A 136 3.82 -13.13 1.50
CA CYS A 136 2.67 -12.72 2.31
C CYS A 136 1.88 -11.60 1.62
N PHE A 137 2.55 -10.52 1.18
CA PHE A 137 1.90 -9.43 0.44
C PHE A 137 1.27 -9.92 -0.87
N THR A 138 1.99 -10.75 -1.63
CA THR A 138 1.50 -11.31 -2.89
C THR A 138 0.27 -12.19 -2.66
N TYR A 139 0.26 -12.99 -1.60
CA TYR A 139 -0.88 -13.82 -1.22
C TYR A 139 -2.09 -12.95 -0.87
N LEU A 140 -1.92 -11.95 -0.02
CA LEU A 140 -2.98 -11.03 0.41
C LEU A 140 -3.57 -10.22 -0.75
N TRP A 141 -2.76 -9.77 -1.70
CA TRP A 141 -3.25 -8.95 -2.82
C TRP A 141 -3.68 -9.70 -4.06
N VAL A 142 -3.16 -10.89 -4.30
CA VAL A 142 -3.45 -11.63 -5.54
C VAL A 142 -4.31 -12.85 -5.25
N VAL A 143 -3.97 -13.61 -4.21
CA VAL A 143 -4.65 -14.88 -3.92
C VAL A 143 -5.95 -14.65 -3.17
N ALA A 144 -5.97 -13.81 -2.14
CA ALA A 144 -7.18 -13.53 -1.36
C ALA A 144 -8.33 -12.94 -2.20
N PRO A 145 -8.14 -11.90 -3.04
CA PRO A 145 -9.23 -11.38 -3.86
C PRO A 145 -9.69 -12.39 -4.91
N ARG A 146 -8.79 -13.18 -5.50
CA ARG A 146 -9.18 -14.24 -6.44
C ARG A 146 -10.01 -15.34 -5.76
N ARG A 147 -9.70 -15.71 -4.51
CA ARG A 147 -10.50 -16.67 -3.74
C ARG A 147 -11.89 -16.11 -3.43
N LEU A 148 -11.98 -14.85 -3.02
CA LEU A 148 -13.27 -14.21 -2.73
C LEU A 148 -14.15 -14.05 -3.99
N GLN A 149 -13.53 -13.76 -5.14
CA GLN A 149 -14.22 -13.73 -6.44
C GLN A 149 -14.77 -15.12 -6.82
N ARG A 150 -14.02 -16.20 -6.56
CA ARG A 150 -14.49 -17.57 -6.82
C ARG A 150 -15.70 -17.95 -5.95
N ILE A 151 -15.70 -17.61 -4.67
CA ILE A 151 -16.83 -17.90 -3.75
C ILE A 151 -18.11 -17.22 -4.22
N LYS A 152 -18.02 -15.99 -4.75
CA LYS A 152 -19.18 -15.26 -5.27
C LYS A 152 -19.73 -15.82 -6.59
N GLN A 153 -18.93 -16.65 -7.29
CA GLN A 153 -19.30 -17.29 -8.55
C GLN A 153 -19.86 -18.71 -8.38
N ASP A 154 -19.80 -19.30 -7.17
CA ASP A 154 -20.50 -20.55 -6.85
C ASP A 154 -21.92 -20.21 -6.37
N PRO A 155 -22.96 -20.25 -7.23
CA PRO A 155 -24.34 -20.16 -6.77
C PRO A 155 -24.64 -21.37 -5.86
N PRO A 156 -25.46 -21.21 -4.80
CA PRO A 156 -25.83 -22.34 -3.96
C PRO A 156 -26.46 -23.45 -4.81
N ALA A 157 -25.83 -24.63 -4.79
CA ALA A 157 -26.37 -25.85 -5.38
C ALA A 157 -27.60 -26.28 -4.55
N GLY A 158 -28.76 -25.69 -4.86
CA GLY A 158 -29.95 -25.87 -4.03
C GLY A 158 -31.23 -25.36 -4.67
N ASN A 159 -31.46 -25.66 -5.94
CA ASN A 159 -32.80 -25.92 -6.45
C ASN A 159 -32.67 -26.64 -7.80
N ARG A 160 -32.65 -27.97 -7.77
CA ARG A 160 -32.99 -28.79 -8.95
C ARG A 160 -34.41 -29.31 -8.71
N PRO A 161 -35.31 -29.14 -9.68
CA PRO A 161 -36.71 -29.55 -9.55
C PRO A 161 -36.86 -31.07 -9.38
#